data_AF-A0AA88WAA5-F1
#
_entry.id   AF-A0AA88WAA5-F1
#
_cell.length_a   1.000
_cell.length_b   1.000
_cell.length_c   1.000
_cell.angle_alpha   90.00
_cell.angle_beta   90.00
_cell.angle_gamma   90.00
#
_symmetry.space_group_name_H-M   'P 1'
#
loop_
_entity.id
_entity.type
_entity.pdbx_description
1 polymer ?
#
loop_
_entity_poly.entity_id
_entity_poly.type
_entity_poly.pdbx_seq_one_letter_code
_entity_poly.pdbx_strand_id
1 'polypeptide(L)'
;MDSIGTESSRNRVVEVLHDRNRPSHIGTRTSAPPNSPERRRQLERLVLFGTERELGLRTRIASRYDLPANLLKSSILVVGAGGLGSPALLYLAASGVGRLGLVDHDVVELNNLHRQIIHTEDYIGRSKVESVAAACRSINSTLQIVEHKETVRTSNALEIMSKYDVVIVATDNVPSRYMISDCCVLLGKV
;
A
#
# COMPACT_ATOMS: atom_id res chain seq x y z
N MET A 1 18.04 43.13 -42.36
CA MET A 1 19.35 42.75 -41.81
C MET A 1 19.16 41.39 -41.17
N ASP A 2 19.33 40.38 -42.01
CA ASP A 2 19.39 38.97 -41.62
C ASP A 2 20.75 38.69 -40.99
N SER A 3 20.74 37.93 -39.90
CA SER A 3 21.94 37.25 -39.40
C SER A 3 21.57 35.78 -39.16
N ILE A 4 22.12 34.97 -40.06
CA ILE A 4 22.08 33.51 -40.14
C ILE A 4 23.19 32.92 -39.24
N GLY A 5 22.95 31.71 -38.71
CA GLY A 5 23.96 30.77 -38.22
C GLY A 5 24.11 30.75 -36.70
N THR A 6 23.91 29.62 -36.00
CA THR A 6 24.76 28.44 -36.14
C THR A 6 24.03 27.09 -36.03
N GLU A 7 24.54 26.17 -36.85
CA GLU A 7 24.30 24.74 -36.93
C GLU A 7 24.79 23.92 -35.71
N SER A 8 24.20 22.73 -35.58
CA SER A 8 24.82 21.49 -35.05
C SER A 8 25.10 21.46 -33.54
N SER A 9 24.45 20.63 -32.74
CA SER A 9 24.59 19.17 -32.84
C SER A 9 23.81 18.46 -31.71
N ARG A 10 23.37 17.24 -32.02
CA ARG A 10 22.90 16.15 -31.13
C ARG A 10 21.43 16.15 -30.74
N ASN A 11 20.62 15.63 -31.68
CA ASN A 11 19.69 14.53 -31.44
C ASN A 11 20.22 13.61 -30.33
N ARG A 12 19.68 13.70 -29.11
CA ARG A 12 19.67 12.55 -28.20
C ARG A 12 18.48 11.70 -28.58
N VAL A 13 18.74 10.81 -29.54
CA VAL A 13 18.02 9.55 -29.67
C VAL A 13 17.98 8.96 -28.26
N VAL A 14 16.79 8.94 -27.65
CA VAL A 14 16.55 8.00 -26.55
C VAL A 14 16.55 6.65 -27.23
N GLU A 15 17.72 6.01 -27.21
CA GLU A 15 17.89 4.63 -27.60
C GLU A 15 16.95 3.84 -26.71
N VAL A 16 15.79 3.46 -27.25
CA VAL A 16 14.96 2.43 -26.66
C VAL A 16 15.83 1.19 -26.71
N LEU A 17 16.52 0.92 -25.59
CA LEU A 17 17.16 -0.36 -25.35
C LEU A 17 16.07 -1.40 -25.54
N HIS A 18 16.07 -2.02 -26.72
CA HIS A 18 15.34 -3.23 -27.00
C HIS A 18 15.88 -4.26 -26.01
N ASP A 19 15.16 -4.45 -24.92
CA ASP A 19 15.34 -5.57 -24.04
C ASP A 19 15.10 -6.84 -24.88
N ARG A 20 16.19 -7.47 -25.32
CA ARG A 20 16.20 -8.72 -26.09
C ARG A 20 15.71 -9.91 -25.26
N ASN A 21 15.31 -9.69 -24.01
CA ASN A 21 14.71 -10.70 -23.13
C ASN A 21 13.21 -10.50 -22.87
N ARG A 22 12.49 -9.77 -23.74
CA ARG A 22 11.02 -9.82 -23.72
C ARG A 22 10.57 -11.19 -24.23
N PRO A 23 9.97 -12.07 -23.41
CA PRO A 23 9.39 -13.30 -23.95
C PRO A 23 8.25 -12.92 -24.90
N SER A 24 8.38 -13.35 -26.15
CA SER A 24 7.35 -13.27 -27.18
C SER A 24 6.02 -13.82 -26.64
N HIS A 25 4.98 -12.99 -26.67
CA HIS A 25 3.56 -13.35 -26.57
C HIS A 25 3.24 -14.69 -25.91
N ILE A 26 3.01 -14.69 -24.59
CA ILE A 26 2.18 -15.74 -23.99
C ILE A 26 0.76 -15.47 -24.47
N GLY A 27 0.33 -16.20 -25.49
CA GLY A 27 -1.02 -16.13 -26.02
C GLY A 27 -2.06 -16.39 -24.92
N THR A 28 -2.98 -15.46 -24.74
CA THR A 28 -4.07 -15.50 -23.74
C THR A 28 -5.29 -16.29 -24.23
N ARG A 29 -5.18 -17.14 -25.26
CA ARG A 29 -6.28 -17.99 -25.72
C ARG A 29 -6.00 -19.45 -25.36
N THR A 30 -6.57 -19.90 -24.24
CA THR A 30 -6.54 -21.33 -23.85
C THR A 30 -7.70 -22.05 -24.56
N SER A 31 -7.40 -23.06 -25.38
CA SER A 31 -8.40 -23.97 -25.97
C SER A 31 -8.84 -25.10 -25.03
N ALA A 32 -8.26 -25.18 -23.82
CA ALA A 32 -8.53 -26.25 -22.87
C ALA A 32 -9.88 -26.05 -22.13
N PRO A 33 -10.71 -27.08 -22.01
CA PRO A 33 -12.01 -26.98 -21.35
C PRO A 33 -11.90 -26.57 -19.87
N PRO A 34 -12.91 -25.89 -19.30
CA PRO A 34 -12.83 -25.26 -17.97
C PRO A 34 -12.39 -26.17 -16.82
N ASN A 35 -12.71 -27.46 -16.89
CA ASN A 35 -12.42 -28.44 -15.86
C ASN A 35 -11.28 -29.41 -16.22
N SER A 36 -10.45 -29.08 -17.23
CA SER A 36 -9.37 -29.97 -17.62
C SER A 36 -8.24 -30.00 -16.58
N PRO A 37 -7.58 -31.16 -16.37
CA PRO A 37 -6.38 -31.25 -15.54
C PRO A 37 -5.26 -30.30 -15.99
N GLU A 38 -5.14 -30.02 -17.30
CA GLU A 38 -4.18 -29.06 -17.85
C GLU A 38 -4.47 -27.63 -17.40
N ARG A 39 -5.74 -27.20 -17.41
CA ARG A 39 -6.12 -25.85 -16.98
C ARG A 39 -5.88 -25.66 -15.49
N ARG A 40 -6.11 -26.69 -14.67
CA ARG A 40 -5.77 -26.69 -13.23
C ARG A 40 -4.27 -26.56 -13.00
N ARG A 41 -3.44 -27.35 -13.67
CA ARG A 41 -1.97 -27.24 -13.57
C ARG A 41 -1.45 -25.89 -14.04
N GLN A 42 -2.08 -25.29 -15.05
CA GLN A 42 -1.71 -23.95 -15.54
C GLN A 42 -2.07 -22.85 -14.54
N LEU A 43 -3.26 -22.92 -13.94
CA LEU A 43 -3.68 -22.02 -12.86
C LEU A 43 -2.80 -22.18 -11.63
N GLU A 44 -2.48 -23.42 -11.22
CA GLU A 44 -1.52 -23.69 -10.15
C GLU A 44 -0.16 -23.07 -10.45
N ARG A 45 0.36 -23.21 -11.69
CA ARG A 45 1.62 -22.58 -12.11
C ARG A 45 1.55 -21.05 -12.08
N LEU A 46 0.45 -20.45 -12.51
CA LEU A 46 0.22 -19.00 -12.48
C LEU A 46 0.13 -18.47 -11.05
N VAL A 47 -0.56 -19.19 -10.16
CA VAL A 47 -0.64 -18.88 -8.73
C VAL A 47 0.74 -19.01 -8.10
N LEU A 48 1.49 -20.09 -8.38
CA LEU A 48 2.85 -20.28 -7.90
C LEU A 48 3.79 -19.16 -8.38
N PHE A 49 3.74 -18.81 -9.67
CA PHE A 49 4.50 -17.71 -10.24
C PHE A 49 4.13 -16.35 -9.64
N GLY A 50 2.84 -16.13 -9.33
CA GLY A 50 2.38 -14.94 -8.61
C GLY A 50 2.98 -14.87 -7.20
N THR A 51 2.89 -15.98 -6.45
CA THR A 51 3.44 -16.07 -5.09
C THR A 51 4.96 -15.96 -5.06
N GLU A 52 5.69 -16.52 -6.01
CA GLU A 52 7.16 -16.41 -6.08
C GLU A 52 7.62 -15.01 -6.43
N ARG A 53 6.89 -14.26 -7.28
CA ARG A 53 7.18 -12.85 -7.52
C ARG A 53 6.95 -11.99 -6.30
N GLU A 54 5.86 -12.24 -5.57
CA GLU A 54 5.49 -11.47 -4.38
C GLU A 54 6.45 -11.75 -3.21
N LEU A 55 6.76 -13.02 -2.97
CA LEU A 55 7.78 -13.44 -2.00
C LEU A 55 9.17 -12.91 -2.41
N GLY A 56 9.52 -13.01 -3.70
CA GLY A 56 10.76 -12.48 -4.25
C GLY A 56 10.87 -10.96 -4.14
N LEU A 57 9.80 -10.20 -4.34
CA LEU A 57 9.78 -8.75 -4.13
C LEU A 57 9.95 -8.38 -2.65
N ARG A 58 9.27 -9.09 -1.74
CA ARG A 58 9.42 -8.90 -0.29
C ARG A 58 10.84 -9.19 0.18
N THR A 59 11.42 -10.30 -0.26
CA THR A 59 12.81 -10.66 0.03
C THR A 59 13.78 -9.65 -0.59
N ARG A 60 13.51 -9.13 -1.79
CA ARG A 60 14.35 -8.14 -2.46
C ARG A 60 14.30 -6.76 -1.82
N ILE A 61 13.15 -6.31 -1.31
CA ILE A 61 13.06 -5.04 -0.57
C ILE A 61 13.83 -5.17 0.75
N ALA A 62 13.59 -6.25 1.51
CA ALA A 62 14.34 -6.48 2.74
C ALA A 62 15.85 -6.62 2.51
N SER A 63 16.28 -7.35 1.47
CA SER A 63 17.71 -7.46 1.15
C SER A 63 18.31 -6.16 0.61
N ARG A 64 17.51 -5.31 -0.06
CA ARG A 64 17.97 -4.04 -0.63
C ARG A 64 18.12 -2.93 0.41
N TYR A 65 17.34 -3.00 1.49
CA TYR A 65 17.32 -2.01 2.57
C TYR A 65 17.78 -2.56 3.92
N ASP A 66 18.29 -3.81 3.95
CA ASP A 66 18.70 -4.55 5.15
C ASP A 66 17.65 -4.48 6.28
N LEU A 67 16.37 -4.56 5.89
CA LEU A 67 15.26 -4.40 6.83
C LEU A 67 15.16 -5.61 7.76
N PRO A 68 14.90 -5.40 9.05
CA PRO A 68 14.71 -6.51 9.98
C PRO A 68 13.58 -7.42 9.49
N ALA A 69 13.82 -8.73 9.40
CA ALA A 69 12.81 -9.72 8.99
C ALA A 69 11.51 -9.65 9.82
N ASN A 70 11.61 -9.07 11.02
CA ASN A 70 10.54 -8.85 11.98
C ASN A 70 9.50 -7.84 11.45
N LEU A 71 9.94 -6.81 10.72
CA LEU A 71 9.08 -5.75 10.22
C LEU A 71 8.22 -6.22 9.04
N LEU A 72 8.77 -7.06 8.17
CA LEU A 72 8.01 -7.71 7.10
C LEU A 72 6.88 -8.62 7.62
N LYS A 73 6.99 -9.09 8.86
CA LYS A 73 5.99 -9.94 9.52
C LYS A 73 5.06 -9.17 10.43
N SER A 74 5.33 -7.88 10.68
CA SER A 74 4.52 -7.09 11.61
C SER A 74 3.21 -6.64 10.97
N SER A 75 2.22 -6.46 11.84
CA SER A 75 0.91 -5.92 11.53
C SER A 75 0.63 -4.71 12.40
N ILE A 76 0.34 -3.57 11.77
CA ILE A 76 0.12 -2.30 12.47
C ILE A 76 -1.26 -1.78 12.12
N LEU A 77 -2.04 -1.44 13.14
CA LEU A 77 -3.30 -0.72 13.00
C LEU A 77 -3.03 0.78 13.16
N VAL A 78 -3.51 1.61 12.25
CA VAL A 78 -3.50 3.07 12.40
C VAL A 78 -4.94 3.56 12.50
N VAL A 79 -5.27 4.19 13.63
CA VAL A 79 -6.59 4.77 13.89
C VAL A 79 -6.52 6.27 13.64
N GLY A 80 -7.09 6.72 12.53
CA GLY A 80 -7.05 8.09 12.03
C GLY A 80 -6.13 8.23 10.81
N ALA A 81 -6.69 8.72 9.72
CA ALA A 81 -6.02 9.07 8.47
C ALA A 81 -5.88 10.60 8.29
N GLY A 82 -6.01 11.36 9.39
CA GLY A 82 -5.90 12.83 9.39
C GLY A 82 -4.45 13.33 9.38
N GLY A 83 -4.22 14.53 9.93
CA GLY A 83 -2.92 15.21 9.84
C GLY A 83 -1.75 14.48 10.52
N LEU A 84 -2.04 13.70 11.57
CA LEU A 84 -1.03 12.85 12.24
C LEU A 84 -0.85 11.50 11.55
N GLY A 85 -1.96 10.88 11.12
CA GLY A 85 -1.95 9.57 10.47
C GLY A 85 -1.27 9.62 9.10
N SER A 86 -1.54 10.68 8.34
CA SER A 86 -1.01 10.90 7.00
C SER A 86 0.51 10.70 6.88
N PRO A 87 1.38 11.45 7.60
CA PRO A 87 2.82 11.24 7.51
C PRO A 87 3.24 9.86 8.04
N ALA A 88 2.63 9.38 9.13
CA ALA A 88 2.96 8.07 9.70
C ALA A 88 2.72 6.95 8.68
N LEU A 89 1.57 6.95 8.01
CA LEU A 89 1.18 5.95 7.01
C LEU A 89 2.10 5.93 5.79
N LEU A 90 2.55 7.09 5.32
CA LEU A 90 3.54 7.18 4.23
C LEU A 90 4.85 6.47 4.61
N TYR A 91 5.38 6.73 5.80
CA TYR A 91 6.62 6.11 6.26
C TYR A 91 6.46 4.63 6.56
N LEU A 92 5.32 4.20 7.13
CA LEU A 92 5.03 2.79 7.38
C LEU A 92 4.90 1.99 6.08
N ALA A 93 4.32 2.58 5.03
CA ALA A 93 4.26 1.93 3.73
C ALA A 93 5.65 1.74 3.12
N ALA A 94 6.53 2.74 3.28
CA ALA A 94 7.90 2.70 2.78
C ALA A 94 8.84 1.80 3.61
N SER A 95 8.57 1.62 4.91
CA SER A 95 9.48 0.93 5.83
C SER A 95 9.46 -0.60 5.72
N GLY A 96 8.55 -1.18 4.92
CA GLY A 96 8.47 -2.62 4.75
C GLY A 96 7.67 -3.34 5.84
N VAL A 97 6.67 -2.67 6.43
CA VAL A 97 5.64 -3.35 7.24
C VAL A 97 4.92 -4.40 6.39
N GLY A 98 4.64 -5.56 6.97
CA GLY A 98 3.94 -6.65 6.27
C GLY A 98 2.47 -6.36 6.03
N ARG A 99 1.79 -5.79 7.04
CA ARG A 99 0.36 -5.50 7.01
C ARG A 99 0.00 -4.18 7.70
N LEU A 100 -0.80 -3.35 7.04
CA LEU A 100 -1.41 -2.15 7.61
C LEU A 100 -2.94 -2.28 7.69
N GLY A 101 -3.48 -2.09 8.89
CA GLY A 101 -4.89 -1.83 9.12
C GLY A 101 -5.13 -0.32 9.15
N LEU A 102 -6.11 0.16 8.40
CA LEU A 102 -6.46 1.57 8.28
C LEU A 102 -7.85 1.79 8.85
N VAL A 103 -7.99 2.64 9.86
CA VAL A 103 -9.31 2.99 10.40
C VAL A 103 -9.54 4.48 10.28
N ASP A 104 -10.53 4.86 9.48
CA ASP A 104 -11.08 6.21 9.44
C ASP A 104 -12.49 6.14 8.85
N HIS A 105 -13.37 7.02 9.31
CA HIS A 105 -14.77 7.07 8.88
C HIS A 105 -15.07 8.26 7.97
N ASP A 106 -14.14 9.21 7.89
CA ASP A 106 -14.31 10.44 7.13
C ASP A 106 -14.04 10.25 5.63
N VAL A 107 -14.43 11.27 4.88
CA VAL A 107 -14.06 11.48 3.49
C VAL A 107 -12.96 12.54 3.36
N VAL A 108 -12.27 12.56 2.23
CA VAL A 108 -11.27 13.59 1.92
C VAL A 108 -11.99 14.90 1.60
N GLU A 109 -11.52 15.99 2.21
CA GLU A 109 -12.03 17.34 1.99
C GLU A 109 -10.89 18.29 1.59
N LEU A 110 -11.18 19.23 0.70
CA LEU A 110 -10.21 20.19 0.18
C LEU A 110 -9.54 21.03 1.30
N ASN A 111 -10.34 21.46 2.28
CA ASN A 111 -9.87 22.26 3.43
C ASN A 111 -8.89 21.49 4.34
N ASN A 112 -8.73 20.19 4.16
CA ASN A 112 -7.89 19.34 4.98
C ASN A 112 -6.57 18.97 4.31
N LEU A 113 -6.44 19.16 2.98
CA LEU A 113 -5.26 18.75 2.21
C LEU A 113 -3.97 19.47 2.63
N HIS A 114 -4.04 20.69 3.15
CA HIS A 114 -2.85 21.44 3.60
C HIS A 114 -2.08 20.75 4.76
N ARG A 115 -2.71 19.81 5.47
CA ARG A 115 -2.08 19.06 6.58
C ARG A 115 -2.20 17.55 6.43
N GLN A 116 -3.00 17.05 5.49
CA GLN A 116 -3.21 15.62 5.24
C GLN A 116 -2.53 15.21 3.93
N ILE A 117 -1.20 15.28 3.92
CA ILE A 117 -0.33 15.15 2.73
C ILE A 117 -0.41 13.81 1.98
N ILE A 118 -1.01 12.77 2.56
CA ILE A 118 -1.22 11.47 1.93
C ILE A 118 -2.38 11.51 0.93
N HIS A 119 -3.29 12.47 1.08
CA HIS A 119 -4.45 12.65 0.21
C HIS A 119 -4.13 13.61 -0.93
N THR A 120 -4.79 13.39 -2.06
CA THR A 120 -4.72 14.27 -3.24
C THR A 120 -6.12 14.74 -3.63
N GLU A 121 -6.18 15.77 -4.48
CA GLU A 121 -7.45 16.33 -4.96
C GLU A 121 -8.32 15.28 -5.68
N ASP A 122 -7.71 14.29 -6.35
CA ASP A 122 -8.41 13.19 -7.03
C ASP A 122 -9.31 12.34 -6.11
N TYR A 123 -9.08 12.42 -4.80
CA TYR A 123 -9.83 11.67 -3.80
C TYR A 123 -10.85 12.51 -3.03
N ILE A 124 -11.02 13.81 -3.33
CA ILE A 124 -12.03 14.65 -2.66
C ILE A 124 -13.41 13.99 -2.77
N GLY A 125 -14.12 13.91 -1.63
CA GLY A 125 -15.42 13.26 -1.50
C GLY A 125 -15.39 11.73 -1.41
N ARG A 126 -14.22 11.09 -1.55
CA ARG A 126 -14.02 9.65 -1.33
C ARG A 126 -13.53 9.38 0.08
N SER A 127 -13.67 8.13 0.54
CA SER A 127 -13.21 7.74 1.88
C SER A 127 -11.71 8.01 2.05
N LYS A 128 -11.31 8.55 3.20
CA LYS A 128 -9.89 8.73 3.54
C LYS A 128 -9.14 7.39 3.52
N VAL A 129 -9.77 6.32 3.97
CA VAL A 129 -9.18 4.97 3.98
C VAL A 129 -8.85 4.50 2.56
N GLU A 130 -9.75 4.74 1.60
CA GLU A 130 -9.48 4.38 0.18
C GLU A 130 -8.31 5.19 -0.39
N SER A 131 -8.29 6.49 -0.12
CA SER A 131 -7.21 7.38 -0.54
C SER A 131 -5.85 6.95 0.01
N VAL A 132 -5.79 6.65 1.31
CA VAL A 132 -4.58 6.11 1.96
C VAL A 132 -4.18 4.78 1.35
N ALA A 133 -5.14 3.86 1.16
CA ALA A 133 -4.83 2.54 0.61
C ALA A 133 -4.22 2.63 -0.79
N ALA A 134 -4.73 3.53 -1.63
CA ALA A 134 -4.15 3.80 -2.94
C ALA A 134 -2.73 4.39 -2.83
N ALA A 135 -2.53 5.40 -1.98
CA ALA A 135 -1.22 6.02 -1.77
C ALA A 135 -0.19 4.99 -1.26
N CYS A 136 -0.52 4.23 -0.23
CA CYS A 136 0.38 3.22 0.33
C CYS A 136 0.72 2.11 -0.67
N ARG A 137 -0.23 1.64 -1.49
CA ARG A 137 0.04 0.64 -2.55
C ARG A 137 0.94 1.20 -3.66
N SER A 138 0.86 2.51 -3.94
CA SER A 138 1.76 3.15 -4.92
C SER A 138 3.21 3.21 -4.42
N ILE A 139 3.41 3.31 -3.11
CA ILE A 139 4.73 3.28 -2.46
C ILE A 139 5.26 1.85 -2.39
N ASN A 140 4.44 0.92 -1.91
CA ASN A 140 4.82 -0.47 -1.72
C ASN A 140 3.65 -1.40 -2.07
N SER A 141 3.70 -1.94 -3.29
CA SER A 141 2.68 -2.87 -3.80
C SER A 141 2.63 -4.21 -3.07
N THR A 142 3.64 -4.57 -2.29
CA THR A 142 3.69 -5.84 -1.52
C THR A 142 3.05 -5.73 -0.13
N LEU A 143 2.66 -4.52 0.27
CA LEU A 143 2.03 -4.25 1.54
C LEU A 143 0.59 -4.78 1.55
N GLN A 144 0.26 -5.61 2.55
CA GLN A 144 -1.13 -6.01 2.77
C GLN A 144 -1.89 -4.87 3.46
N ILE A 145 -2.96 -4.39 2.85
CA ILE A 145 -3.80 -3.31 3.43
C ILE A 145 -5.17 -3.86 3.77
N VAL A 146 -5.64 -3.55 4.98
CA VAL A 146 -7.00 -3.85 5.45
C VAL A 146 -7.70 -2.55 5.78
N GLU A 147 -8.83 -2.31 5.12
CA GLU A 147 -9.59 -1.06 5.17
C GLU A 147 -10.76 -1.20 6.15
N HIS A 148 -10.81 -0.37 7.20
CA HIS A 148 -11.93 -0.26 8.14
C HIS A 148 -12.56 1.13 7.99
N LYS A 149 -13.59 1.24 7.14
CA LYS A 149 -14.29 2.50 6.84
C LYS A 149 -15.35 2.82 7.90
N GLU A 150 -14.94 2.74 9.16
CA GLU A 150 -15.82 2.87 10.32
C GLU A 150 -15.14 3.59 11.47
N THR A 151 -15.93 4.11 12.39
CA THR A 151 -15.42 4.68 13.64
C THR A 151 -15.08 3.54 14.60
N VAL A 152 -13.92 3.62 15.26
CA VAL A 152 -13.61 2.74 16.38
C VAL A 152 -14.52 3.09 17.56
N ARG A 153 -15.24 2.10 18.06
CA ARG A 153 -16.18 2.17 19.18
C ARG A 153 -15.89 1.03 20.16
N THR A 154 -16.37 1.14 21.39
CA THR A 154 -16.25 0.06 22.38
C THR A 154 -16.78 -1.28 21.88
N SER A 155 -17.79 -1.27 20.99
CA SER A 155 -18.39 -2.48 20.42
C SER A 155 -17.53 -3.21 19.38
N ASN A 156 -16.59 -2.53 18.71
CA ASN A 156 -15.76 -3.12 17.64
C ASN A 156 -14.24 -3.06 17.92
N ALA A 157 -13.81 -2.23 18.89
CA ALA A 157 -12.40 -1.95 19.14
C ALA A 157 -11.57 -3.21 19.42
N LEU A 158 -12.04 -4.06 20.35
CA LEU A 158 -11.32 -5.27 20.73
C LEU A 158 -11.18 -6.25 19.55
N GLU A 159 -12.25 -6.40 18.77
CA GLU A 159 -12.24 -7.28 17.61
C GLU A 159 -11.25 -6.79 16.54
N ILE A 160 -11.24 -5.49 16.25
CA ILE A 160 -10.33 -4.90 15.27
C ILE A 160 -8.89 -4.98 15.77
N MET A 161 -8.61 -4.49 16.98
CA MET A 161 -7.25 -4.34 17.51
C MET A 161 -6.56 -5.68 17.82
N SER A 162 -7.33 -6.72 18.18
CA SER A 162 -6.76 -8.05 18.45
C SER A 162 -5.99 -8.64 17.25
N LYS A 163 -6.32 -8.19 16.03
CA LYS A 163 -5.76 -8.66 14.74
C LYS A 163 -4.40 -8.02 14.38
N TYR A 164 -3.88 -7.11 15.19
CA TYR A 164 -2.65 -6.34 14.90
C TYR A 164 -1.66 -6.41 16.06
N ASP A 165 -0.37 -6.28 15.78
CA ASP A 165 0.70 -6.32 16.79
C ASP A 165 0.85 -4.97 17.51
N VAL A 166 0.72 -3.87 16.75
CA VAL A 166 0.90 -2.48 17.23
C VAL A 166 -0.31 -1.64 16.85
N VAL A 167 -0.73 -0.74 17.74
CA VAL A 167 -1.82 0.22 17.47
C VAL A 167 -1.30 1.65 17.56
N ILE A 168 -1.38 2.38 16.44
CA ILE A 168 -1.04 3.79 16.37
C ILE A 168 -2.33 4.62 16.44
N VAL A 169 -2.43 5.44 17.49
CA VAL A 169 -3.56 6.34 17.72
C VAL A 169 -3.25 7.71 17.13
N ALA A 170 -3.83 8.00 15.97
CA ALA A 170 -3.66 9.24 15.22
C ALA A 170 -4.96 10.05 15.10
N THR A 171 -5.96 9.75 15.93
CA THR A 171 -7.21 10.51 16.04
C THR A 171 -7.04 11.72 16.97
N ASP A 172 -7.71 12.81 16.62
CA ASP A 172 -7.83 14.03 17.42
C ASP A 172 -8.96 13.97 18.47
N ASN A 173 -9.80 12.93 18.43
CA ASN A 173 -10.91 12.75 19.35
C ASN A 173 -10.44 12.21 20.72
N VAL A 174 -10.47 13.06 21.75
CA VAL A 174 -10.01 12.72 23.10
C VAL A 174 -10.68 11.46 23.68
N PRO A 175 -12.02 11.31 23.65
CA PRO A 175 -12.68 10.09 24.14
C PRO A 175 -12.18 8.81 23.45
N SER A 176 -12.00 8.87 22.13
CA SER A 176 -11.50 7.73 21.34
C SER A 176 -10.09 7.35 21.79
N ARG A 177 -9.21 8.31 22.09
CA ARG A 177 -7.85 8.02 22.57
C ARG A 177 -7.85 7.23 23.88
N TYR A 178 -8.67 7.61 24.86
CA TYR A 178 -8.78 6.89 26.12
C TYR A 178 -9.34 5.48 25.92
N MET A 179 -10.43 5.34 25.16
CA MET A 179 -11.02 4.04 24.87
C MET A 179 -10.03 3.10 24.14
N ILE A 180 -9.28 3.62 23.17
CA ILE A 180 -8.26 2.81 22.47
C ILE A 180 -7.14 2.43 23.43
N SER A 181 -6.68 3.35 24.27
CA SER A 181 -5.66 3.07 25.29
C SER A 181 -6.10 1.93 26.22
N ASP A 182 -7.34 1.97 26.72
CA ASP A 182 -7.89 0.92 27.58
C ASP A 182 -7.96 -0.43 26.84
N CYS A 183 -8.38 -0.42 25.57
CA CYS A 183 -8.38 -1.62 24.74
C CYS A 183 -6.97 -2.19 24.54
N CYS A 184 -5.96 -1.35 24.34
CA CYS A 184 -4.57 -1.78 24.21
C CYS A 184 -4.06 -2.42 25.51
N VAL A 185 -4.38 -1.86 26.68
CA VAL A 185 -4.04 -2.45 27.97
C VAL A 185 -4.67 -3.83 28.14
N LEU A 186 -5.97 -3.96 27.82
CA LEU A 186 -6.68 -5.25 27.92
C LEU A 186 -6.13 -6.31 26.97
N LEU A 187 -5.64 -5.91 25.80
CA LEU A 187 -5.12 -6.80 24.76
C LEU A 187 -3.59 -7.02 24.85
N GLY A 188 -2.90 -6.36 25.78
CA GLY A 188 -1.44 -6.40 25.88
C GLY A 188 -0.72 -5.86 24.64
N LYS A 189 -1.28 -4.81 24.01
CA LYS A 189 -0.72 -4.18 22.81
C LYS A 189 0.23 -3.04 23.15
N VAL A 190 1.17 -2.78 22.23
CA VAL A 190 2.03 -1.59 22.21
C VAL A 190 1.38 -0.49 21.38
#